data_AF-A2D7M8-F1
#
_entry.id   AF-A2D7M8-F1
#
_cell.length_a   1.000
_cell.length_b   1.000
_cell.length_c   1.000
_cell.angle_alpha   90.00
_cell.angle_beta   90.00
_cell.angle_gamma   90.00
#
_symmetry.space_group_name_H-M   'P 1'
#
loop_
_entity.id
_entity.type
_entity.pdbx_description
1 polymer ?
#
loop_
_entity_poly.entity_id
_entity_poly.type
_entity_poly.pdbx_seq_one_letter_code
_entity_poly.pdbx_strand_id
1 'polypeptide(L)'
;MNSSFKPLLSIGISYIVDVCPQIAPNVLQYLQKILDGFIDGKISQYNASLEFSKYIGNNTPILKIARVLTVSPQPLKSINEYPAEAQSFLLMKKSRSWSEIEDIRLIAGIHKFGLDAWGTVACFVGNSRTKAQCCQRWTRGLDPRITKMHWTPKEDAALLQSISKHGIKSWTKVASDIPSRSDVQCRYRYHQLVSGNPQNSDSPNNQSSSDMPIPMSSNEKKLNEITPEKISQIINESVNKSQPETHNQKFKIPSILALVSQAGMKPITIE
;
A
#
# COMPACT_ATOMS: atom_id res chain seq x y z
N MET A 1 0.56 -13.76 -24.38
CA MET A 1 1.92 -13.25 -24.06
C MET A 1 1.84 -12.64 -22.68
N ASN A 2 2.42 -13.28 -21.66
CA ASN A 2 2.42 -12.75 -20.30
C ASN A 2 3.19 -11.43 -20.30
N SER A 3 2.50 -10.32 -20.07
CA SER A 3 3.13 -9.02 -19.89
C SER A 3 4.06 -9.13 -18.67
N SER A 4 5.37 -9.06 -18.90
CA SER A 4 6.37 -9.06 -17.82
C SER A 4 6.06 -7.91 -16.86
N PHE A 5 6.10 -8.18 -15.55
CA PHE A 5 5.87 -7.15 -14.53
C PHE A 5 6.84 -5.98 -14.75
N LYS A 6 6.31 -4.75 -14.89
CA LYS A 6 7.08 -3.51 -15.09
C LYS A 6 7.04 -2.68 -13.79
N PRO A 7 8.05 -2.78 -12.90
CA PRO A 7 7.98 -2.16 -11.57
C PRO A 7 7.74 -0.64 -11.61
N LEU A 8 8.47 0.07 -12.48
CA LEU A 8 8.35 1.53 -12.59
C LEU A 8 6.97 1.98 -13.11
N LEU A 9 6.41 1.24 -14.06
CA LEU A 9 5.06 1.49 -14.56
C LEU A 9 4.04 1.27 -13.43
N SER A 10 4.14 0.17 -12.69
CA SER A 10 3.25 -0.12 -11.56
C SER A 10 3.32 0.94 -10.45
N ILE A 11 4.50 1.48 -10.16
CA ILE A 11 4.67 2.61 -9.24
C ILE A 11 4.01 3.88 -9.79
N GLY A 12 4.20 4.17 -11.08
CA GLY A 12 3.56 5.35 -11.68
C GLY A 12 2.03 5.23 -11.69
N ILE A 13 1.49 4.02 -11.88
CA ILE A 13 0.06 3.73 -11.73
C ILE A 13 -0.39 3.98 -10.28
N SER A 14 0.38 3.57 -9.27
CA SER A 14 0.01 3.85 -7.88
C SER A 14 -0.04 5.35 -7.60
N TYR A 15 0.85 6.15 -8.19
CA TYR A 15 0.77 7.62 -8.07
C TYR A 15 -0.47 8.23 -8.72
N ILE A 16 -1.00 7.63 -9.80
CA ILE A 16 -2.27 8.06 -10.40
C ILE A 16 -3.42 7.82 -9.43
N VAL A 17 -3.48 6.61 -8.86
CA VAL A 17 -4.55 6.22 -7.92
C VAL A 17 -4.46 7.03 -6.62
N ASP A 18 -3.26 7.34 -6.14
CA ASP A 18 -3.06 8.21 -4.97
C ASP A 18 -3.62 9.62 -5.18
N VAL A 19 -3.49 10.16 -6.40
CA VAL A 19 -3.98 11.49 -6.77
C VAL A 19 -5.49 11.48 -7.06
N CYS A 20 -5.98 10.42 -7.70
CA CYS A 20 -7.39 10.26 -8.06
C CYS A 20 -7.88 8.84 -7.73
N PRO A 21 -8.30 8.58 -6.47
CA PRO A 21 -8.71 7.24 -6.03
C PRO A 21 -9.93 6.68 -6.76
N GLN A 22 -10.81 7.55 -7.25
CA GLN A 22 -12.06 7.20 -7.95
C GLN A 22 -11.96 7.39 -9.47
N ILE A 23 -10.74 7.26 -10.02
CA ILE A 23 -10.50 7.41 -11.46
C ILE A 23 -11.28 6.35 -12.27
N ALA A 24 -11.93 6.80 -13.34
CA ALA A 24 -12.66 5.89 -14.22
C ALA A 24 -11.69 4.89 -14.90
N PRO A 25 -12.02 3.58 -15.01
CA PRO A 25 -11.10 2.56 -15.53
C PRO A 25 -10.57 2.84 -16.93
N ASN A 26 -11.39 3.41 -17.81
CA ASN A 26 -11.00 3.80 -19.18
C ASN A 26 -9.96 4.93 -19.17
N VAL A 27 -10.10 5.91 -18.26
CA VAL A 27 -9.14 7.01 -18.11
C VAL A 27 -7.83 6.48 -17.53
N LEU A 28 -7.89 5.63 -16.51
CA LEU A 28 -6.71 4.99 -15.94
C LEU A 28 -5.94 4.19 -17.00
N GLN A 29 -6.63 3.39 -17.81
CA GLN A 29 -6.01 2.63 -18.89
C GLN A 29 -5.35 3.54 -19.94
N TYR A 30 -5.96 4.67 -20.26
CA TYR A 30 -5.38 5.66 -21.16
C TYR A 30 -4.11 6.28 -20.57
N LEU A 31 -4.17 6.79 -19.34
CA LEU A 31 -3.02 7.39 -18.67
C LEU A 31 -1.89 6.40 -18.43
N GLN A 32 -2.21 5.12 -18.20
CA GLN A 32 -1.22 4.04 -18.16
C GLN A 32 -0.46 3.92 -19.48
N LYS A 33 -1.12 4.02 -20.64
CA LYS A 33 -0.45 3.99 -21.95
C LYS A 33 0.45 5.21 -22.15
N ILE A 34 0.00 6.39 -21.74
CA ILE A 34 0.81 7.61 -21.78
C ILE A 34 2.05 7.47 -20.89
N LEU A 35 1.87 6.95 -19.68
CA LEU A 35 2.95 6.71 -18.74
C LEU A 35 3.96 5.67 -19.26
N ASP A 36 3.50 4.56 -19.83
CA ASP A 36 4.37 3.55 -20.42
C ASP A 36 5.15 4.13 -21.61
N GLY A 37 4.49 4.93 -22.45
CA GLY A 37 5.14 5.67 -23.54
C GLY A 37 6.17 6.69 -23.06
N PHE A 38 5.93 7.35 -21.93
CA PHE A 38 6.91 8.26 -21.30
C PHE A 38 8.12 7.49 -20.74
N ILE A 39 7.89 6.38 -20.03
CA ILE A 39 8.97 5.53 -19.49
C ILE A 39 9.83 4.96 -20.63
N ASP A 40 9.22 4.56 -21.73
CA ASP A 40 9.92 4.07 -22.94
C ASP A 40 10.60 5.19 -23.75
N GLY A 41 10.45 6.46 -23.37
CA GLY A 41 11.02 7.61 -24.08
C GLY A 41 10.29 7.97 -25.39
N LYS A 42 9.14 7.35 -25.68
CA LYS A 42 8.32 7.60 -26.88
C LYS A 42 7.49 8.89 -26.75
N ILE A 43 7.20 9.30 -25.52
CA ILE A 43 6.45 10.53 -25.20
C ILE A 43 7.36 11.43 -24.36
N SER A 44 7.41 12.72 -24.67
CA SER A 44 8.18 13.69 -23.88
C SER A 44 7.52 13.94 -22.52
N GLN A 45 8.31 14.35 -21.53
CA GLN A 45 7.78 14.73 -20.20
C GLN A 45 6.70 15.82 -20.31
N TYR A 46 6.88 16.79 -21.21
CA TYR A 46 5.92 17.87 -21.43
C TYR A 46 4.58 17.33 -21.95
N ASN A 47 4.59 16.52 -23.00
CA ASN A 47 3.37 15.94 -23.58
C ASN A 47 2.65 15.02 -22.59
N ALA A 48 3.41 14.17 -21.88
CA ALA A 48 2.84 13.30 -20.85
C ALA A 48 2.21 14.12 -19.71
N SER A 49 2.88 15.19 -19.27
CA SER A 49 2.36 16.09 -18.23
C SER A 49 1.07 16.80 -18.66
N LEU A 50 0.98 17.21 -19.93
CA LEU A 50 -0.21 17.86 -20.48
C LEU A 50 -1.43 16.92 -20.44
N GLU A 51 -1.25 15.68 -20.88
CA GLU A 51 -2.30 14.66 -20.82
C GLU A 51 -2.74 14.36 -19.37
N PHE A 52 -1.79 14.24 -18.45
CA PHE A 52 -2.11 14.01 -17.03
C PHE A 52 -2.88 15.19 -16.43
N SER A 53 -2.42 16.43 -16.67
CA SER A 53 -3.15 17.63 -16.24
C SER A 53 -4.55 17.73 -16.84
N LYS A 54 -4.75 17.28 -18.08
CA LYS A 54 -6.06 17.30 -18.74
C LYS A 54 -7.07 16.34 -18.09
N TYR A 55 -6.66 15.14 -17.72
CA TYR A 55 -7.59 14.10 -17.22
C TYR A 55 -7.72 14.04 -15.70
N ILE A 56 -6.66 14.36 -14.95
CA ILE A 56 -6.68 14.30 -13.48
C ILE A 56 -6.29 15.63 -12.80
N GLY A 57 -6.09 16.71 -13.57
CA GLY A 57 -5.73 18.02 -13.04
C GLY A 57 -4.35 18.08 -12.39
N ASN A 58 -3.51 17.06 -12.57
CA ASN A 58 -2.28 16.88 -11.80
C ASN A 58 -1.22 16.09 -12.58
N ASN A 59 -0.04 16.69 -12.76
CA ASN A 59 1.10 16.08 -13.46
C ASN A 59 2.16 15.47 -12.53
N THR A 60 1.95 15.50 -11.20
CA THR A 60 2.86 14.96 -10.19
C THR A 60 3.29 13.51 -10.47
N PRO A 61 2.41 12.60 -10.94
CA PRO A 61 2.84 11.25 -11.31
C PRO A 61 3.97 11.24 -12.35
N ILE A 62 3.86 12.07 -13.40
CA ILE A 62 4.90 12.19 -14.44
C ILE A 62 6.17 12.79 -13.85
N LEU A 63 6.07 13.83 -13.03
CA LEU A 63 7.25 14.46 -12.41
C LEU A 63 7.99 13.49 -11.48
N LYS A 64 7.28 12.69 -10.68
CA LYS A 64 7.88 11.67 -9.81
C LYS A 64 8.62 10.62 -10.63
N ILE A 65 8.02 10.14 -11.72
CA ILE A 65 8.65 9.16 -12.60
C ILE A 65 9.85 9.78 -13.34
N ALA A 66 9.75 11.04 -13.77
CA ALA A 66 10.86 11.78 -14.35
C ALA A 66 12.06 11.88 -13.39
N ARG A 67 11.83 12.12 -12.09
CA ARG A 67 12.90 12.13 -11.08
C ARG A 67 13.61 10.77 -10.95
N VAL A 68 12.89 9.67 -11.13
CA VAL A 68 13.47 8.33 -11.17
C VAL A 68 14.32 8.13 -12.43
N LEU A 69 13.79 8.50 -13.60
CA LEU A 69 14.46 8.32 -14.89
C LEU A 69 15.70 9.20 -15.06
N THR A 70 15.74 10.36 -14.40
CA THR A 70 16.83 11.35 -14.49
C THR A 70 17.80 11.31 -13.31
N VAL A 71 17.67 10.32 -12.41
CA VAL A 71 18.58 10.21 -11.25
C VAL A 71 20.01 9.98 -11.70
N SER A 72 20.96 10.66 -11.05
CA SER A 72 22.39 10.54 -11.39
C SER A 72 22.86 9.08 -11.35
N PRO A 73 23.62 8.60 -12.35
CA PRO A 73 24.12 7.24 -12.37
C PRO A 73 25.19 6.99 -11.29
N GLN A 74 25.79 8.04 -10.75
CA GLN A 74 26.85 7.92 -9.74
C GLN A 74 26.25 7.52 -8.39
N PRO A 75 26.80 6.51 -7.70
CA PRO A 75 26.30 6.05 -6.41
C PRO A 75 26.41 7.14 -5.35
N LEU A 76 25.52 7.13 -4.37
CA LEU A 76 25.65 8.02 -3.21
C LEU A 76 26.91 7.63 -2.41
N LYS A 77 27.68 8.65 -2.02
CA LYS A 77 28.85 8.46 -1.16
C LYS A 77 28.42 7.95 0.21
N SER A 78 29.18 7.02 0.76
CA SER A 78 29.03 6.61 2.15
C SER A 78 29.44 7.76 3.09
N ILE A 79 28.85 7.83 4.29
CA ILE A 79 29.27 8.76 5.35
C ILE A 79 30.80 8.70 5.55
N ASN A 80 31.40 7.50 5.49
CA ASN A 80 32.84 7.32 5.72
C ASN A 80 33.72 7.99 4.65
N GLU A 81 33.16 8.35 3.50
CA GLU A 81 33.86 9.05 2.41
C GLU A 81 33.83 10.57 2.57
N TYR A 82 33.09 11.11 3.56
CA TYR A 82 33.06 12.53 3.87
C TYR A 82 34.14 12.89 4.92
N PRO A 83 34.61 14.14 4.98
CA PRO A 83 35.54 14.60 6.02
C PRO A 83 34.98 14.41 7.44
N ALA A 84 35.86 14.19 8.42
CA ALA A 84 35.50 13.84 9.80
C ALA A 84 34.54 14.85 10.45
N GLU A 85 34.71 16.14 10.14
CA GLU A 85 33.84 17.23 10.56
C GLU A 85 32.39 17.05 10.07
N ALA A 86 32.19 16.58 8.84
CA ALA A 86 30.87 16.32 8.26
C ALA A 86 30.28 14.98 8.70
N GLN A 87 31.12 13.99 9.06
CA GLN A 87 30.67 12.69 9.56
C GLN A 87 29.89 12.82 10.87
N SER A 88 30.35 13.68 11.79
CA SER A 88 29.73 13.86 13.11
C SER A 88 28.25 14.25 13.03
N PHE A 89 27.89 15.17 12.14
CA PHE A 89 26.51 15.61 11.88
C PHE A 89 25.64 14.49 11.30
N LEU A 90 26.23 13.63 10.46
CA LEU A 90 25.51 12.56 9.75
C LEU A 90 25.34 11.30 10.62
N LEU A 91 26.26 11.05 11.57
CA LEU A 91 26.25 9.89 12.48
C LEU A 91 25.31 10.03 13.67
N MET A 92 24.85 11.24 14.01
CA MET A 92 23.94 11.47 15.15
C MET A 92 22.56 10.80 15.00
N LYS A 93 22.18 10.30 13.82
CA LYS A 93 20.94 9.57 13.61
C LYS A 93 21.14 8.07 13.92
N LYS A 94 20.74 7.66 15.14
CA LYS A 94 20.81 6.28 15.70
C LYS A 94 20.15 5.16 14.87
N SER A 95 19.48 5.48 13.76
CA SER A 95 19.04 4.55 12.72
C SER A 95 19.05 5.30 11.39
N ARG A 96 19.74 4.78 10.36
CA ARG A 96 19.68 5.37 9.02
C ARG A 96 18.37 4.98 8.35
N SER A 97 17.31 5.71 8.68
CA SER A 97 16.08 5.82 7.91
C SER A 97 16.37 5.92 6.41
N TRP A 98 15.48 5.37 5.59
CA TRP A 98 15.57 5.52 4.14
C TRP A 98 15.20 6.96 3.78
N SER A 99 16.08 7.62 3.05
CA SER A 99 15.81 8.95 2.49
C SER A 99 15.06 8.84 1.16
N GLU A 100 14.35 9.92 0.79
CA GLU A 100 13.64 9.99 -0.50
C GLU A 100 14.58 9.73 -1.67
N ILE A 101 15.82 10.25 -1.62
CA ILE A 101 16.80 10.03 -2.69
C ILE A 101 17.23 8.56 -2.77
N GLU A 102 17.38 7.85 -1.65
CA GLU A 102 17.69 6.42 -1.66
C GLU A 102 16.53 5.61 -2.26
N ASP A 103 15.28 5.96 -1.95
CA ASP A 103 14.10 5.32 -2.55
C ASP A 103 14.05 5.57 -4.07
N ILE A 104 14.26 6.81 -4.53
CA ILE A 104 14.32 7.15 -5.96
C ILE A 104 15.40 6.33 -6.66
N ARG A 105 16.59 6.24 -6.07
CA ARG A 105 17.70 5.44 -6.63
C ARG A 105 17.40 3.95 -6.62
N LEU A 106 16.75 3.44 -5.58
CA LEU A 106 16.35 2.04 -5.49
C LEU A 106 15.37 1.69 -6.60
N ILE A 107 14.35 2.52 -6.80
CA ILE A 107 13.38 2.35 -7.89
C ILE A 107 14.07 2.42 -9.27
N ALA A 108 14.96 3.39 -9.47
CA ALA A 108 15.72 3.53 -10.72
C ALA A 108 16.64 2.33 -10.97
N GLY A 109 17.32 1.84 -9.92
CA GLY A 109 18.14 0.64 -9.99
C GLY A 109 17.32 -0.59 -10.36
N ILE A 110 16.15 -0.79 -9.75
CA ILE A 110 15.23 -1.88 -10.09
C ILE A 110 14.74 -1.76 -11.54
N HIS A 111 14.41 -0.55 -11.99
CA HIS A 111 14.00 -0.32 -13.38
C HIS A 111 15.11 -0.68 -14.37
N LYS A 112 16.37 -0.36 -14.04
CA LYS A 112 17.53 -0.59 -14.92
C LYS A 112 18.06 -2.03 -14.90
N PHE A 113 18.07 -2.68 -13.74
CA PHE A 113 18.74 -3.96 -13.54
C PHE A 113 17.79 -5.12 -13.23
N GLY A 114 16.51 -4.84 -12.99
CA GLY A 114 15.50 -5.83 -12.62
C GLY A 114 15.47 -6.15 -11.12
N LEU A 115 14.53 -7.01 -10.75
CA LEU A 115 14.26 -7.41 -9.35
C LEU A 115 15.16 -8.56 -8.86
N ASP A 116 15.98 -9.15 -9.72
CA ASP A 116 16.85 -10.28 -9.36
C ASP A 116 18.30 -9.83 -9.08
N ALA A 117 18.68 -8.65 -9.55
CA ALA A 117 20.04 -8.12 -9.49
C ALA A 117 20.31 -7.23 -8.26
N TRP A 118 19.87 -7.64 -7.07
CA TRP A 118 19.94 -6.81 -5.85
C TRP A 118 21.36 -6.34 -5.49
N GLY A 119 22.40 -7.08 -5.87
CA GLY A 119 23.79 -6.65 -5.71
C GLY A 119 24.09 -5.38 -6.51
N THR A 120 23.78 -5.39 -7.81
CA THR A 120 23.94 -4.24 -8.71
C THR A 120 23.06 -3.07 -8.30
N VAL A 121 21.82 -3.36 -7.89
CA VAL A 121 20.89 -2.35 -7.36
C VAL A 121 21.47 -1.67 -6.11
N ALA A 122 22.01 -2.43 -5.17
CA ALA A 122 22.62 -1.88 -3.95
C ALA A 122 23.84 -1.00 -4.27
N CYS A 123 24.72 -1.44 -5.18
CA CYS A 123 25.82 -0.62 -5.67
C CYS A 123 25.32 0.68 -6.30
N PHE A 124 24.24 0.62 -7.10
CA PHE A 124 23.64 1.81 -7.69
C PHE A 124 23.04 2.74 -6.62
N VAL A 125 22.33 2.22 -5.62
CA VAL A 125 21.78 3.05 -4.54
C VAL A 125 22.90 3.80 -3.80
N GLY A 126 23.98 3.11 -3.45
CA GLY A 126 25.08 3.69 -2.68
C GLY A 126 24.74 3.88 -1.21
N ASN A 127 25.42 4.83 -0.56
CA ASN A 127 25.27 5.15 0.87
C ASN A 127 25.43 3.91 1.80
N SER A 128 26.25 2.94 1.40
CA SER A 128 26.45 1.66 2.10
C SER A 128 25.18 0.83 2.31
N ARG A 129 24.14 0.98 1.48
CA ARG A 129 22.98 0.07 1.50
C ARG A 129 23.38 -1.30 0.96
N THR A 130 23.00 -2.36 1.66
CA THR A 130 23.28 -3.74 1.24
C THR A 130 22.17 -4.29 0.35
N LYS A 131 22.47 -5.34 -0.41
CA LYS A 131 21.47 -6.07 -1.23
C LYS A 131 20.24 -6.49 -0.44
N ALA A 132 20.44 -6.92 0.82
CA ALA A 132 19.36 -7.36 1.70
C ALA A 132 18.47 -6.17 2.13
N GLN A 133 19.08 -5.02 2.46
CA GLN A 133 18.36 -3.80 2.82
C GLN A 133 17.53 -3.27 1.63
N CYS A 134 18.09 -3.27 0.41
CA CYS A 134 17.38 -2.87 -0.80
C CYS A 134 16.17 -3.77 -1.08
N CYS A 135 16.37 -5.09 -1.04
CA CYS A 135 15.29 -6.07 -1.24
C CYS A 135 14.18 -5.91 -0.18
N GLN A 136 14.57 -5.74 1.09
CA GLN A 136 13.66 -5.51 2.20
C GLN A 136 12.86 -4.21 2.04
N ARG A 137 13.52 -3.11 1.64
CA ARG A 137 12.87 -1.82 1.41
C ARG A 137 11.84 -1.91 0.29
N TRP A 138 12.17 -2.60 -0.80
CA TRP A 138 11.25 -2.87 -1.89
C TRP A 138 10.03 -3.66 -1.41
N THR A 139 10.26 -4.89 -0.95
CA THR A 139 9.22 -5.87 -0.62
C THR A 139 8.29 -5.45 0.53
N ARG A 140 8.72 -4.51 1.38
CA ARG A 140 7.93 -4.07 2.53
C ARG A 140 7.29 -2.70 2.38
N GLY A 141 7.73 -1.87 1.42
CA GLY A 141 7.34 -0.46 1.40
C GLY A 141 7.23 0.22 0.03
N LEU A 142 8.07 -0.14 -0.94
CA LEU A 142 8.06 0.52 -2.26
C LEU A 142 7.32 -0.28 -3.34
N ASP A 143 7.18 -1.59 -3.16
CA ASP A 143 6.45 -2.43 -4.11
C ASP A 143 4.97 -2.01 -4.15
N PRO A 144 4.45 -1.57 -5.30
CA PRO A 144 3.07 -1.09 -5.43
C PRO A 144 2.01 -2.18 -5.19
N ARG A 145 2.42 -3.46 -5.13
CA ARG A 145 1.55 -4.56 -4.74
C ARG A 145 1.24 -4.56 -3.24
N ILE A 146 2.07 -3.90 -2.44
CA ILE A 146 1.87 -3.75 -0.99
C ILE A 146 0.92 -2.59 -0.74
N THR A 147 -0.27 -2.89 -0.22
CA THR A 147 -1.29 -1.89 0.04
C THR A 147 -1.04 -1.13 1.35
N LYS A 148 -1.30 0.17 1.31
CA LYS A 148 -1.28 1.07 2.47
C LYS A 148 -2.68 1.28 3.07
N MET A 149 -3.69 0.64 2.50
CA MET A 149 -5.08 0.76 2.93
C MET A 149 -5.33 0.05 4.26
N HIS A 150 -6.45 0.38 4.90
CA HIS A 150 -6.93 -0.30 6.11
C HIS A 150 -7.13 -1.80 5.87
N TRP A 151 -7.02 -2.58 6.95
CA TRP A 151 -7.28 -4.01 6.91
C TRP A 151 -8.78 -4.27 6.76
N THR A 152 -9.13 -5.14 5.83
CA THR A 152 -10.51 -5.61 5.67
C THR A 152 -10.77 -6.82 6.56
N PRO A 153 -12.04 -7.08 6.96
CA PRO A 153 -12.38 -8.29 7.70
C PRO A 153 -11.95 -9.59 6.98
N LYS A 154 -11.98 -9.57 5.64
CA LYS A 154 -11.49 -10.68 4.81
C LYS A 154 -9.98 -10.89 4.96
N GLU A 155 -9.20 -9.81 4.97
CA GLU A 155 -7.75 -9.88 5.21
C GLU A 155 -7.44 -10.34 6.64
N ASP A 156 -8.21 -9.89 7.64
CA ASP A 156 -8.05 -10.33 9.03
C ASP A 156 -8.34 -11.84 9.18
N ALA A 157 -9.40 -12.34 8.54
CA ALA A 157 -9.69 -13.77 8.51
C ALA A 157 -8.56 -14.58 7.85
N ALA A 158 -8.05 -14.09 6.70
CA ALA A 158 -6.91 -14.71 6.02
C ALA A 158 -5.64 -14.72 6.89
N LEU A 159 -5.37 -13.62 7.61
CA LEU A 159 -4.26 -13.51 8.55
C LEU A 159 -4.32 -14.57 9.65
N LEU A 160 -5.46 -14.71 10.31
CA LEU A 160 -5.63 -15.69 11.38
C LEU A 160 -5.54 -17.13 10.86
N GLN A 161 -6.09 -17.40 9.67
CA GLN A 161 -5.98 -18.70 9.02
C GLN A 161 -4.52 -19.05 8.68
N SER A 162 -3.77 -18.11 8.11
CA SER A 162 -2.36 -18.32 7.77
C SER A 162 -1.48 -18.47 9.01
N ILE A 163 -1.79 -17.76 10.10
CA ILE A 163 -1.12 -17.96 11.40
C ILE A 163 -1.42 -19.35 11.97
N SER A 164 -2.65 -19.83 11.87
CA SER A 164 -3.01 -21.20 12.27
C SER A 164 -2.22 -22.25 11.47
N LYS A 165 -2.01 -22.00 10.17
CA LYS A 165 -1.26 -22.88 9.27
C LYS A 165 0.26 -22.87 9.49
N HIS A 166 0.87 -21.70 9.68
CA HIS A 166 2.35 -21.53 9.67
C HIS A 166 2.97 -21.17 11.02
N GLY A 167 2.15 -20.82 12.00
CA GLY A 167 2.55 -20.35 13.33
C GLY A 167 2.95 -18.87 13.41
N ILE A 168 2.96 -18.33 14.63
CA ILE A 168 3.21 -16.91 14.96
C ILE A 168 4.68 -16.45 14.80
N LYS A 169 5.58 -17.32 14.37
CA LYS A 169 7.01 -17.00 14.14
C LYS A 169 7.37 -16.93 12.66
N SER A 170 6.49 -17.35 11.77
CA SER A 170 6.75 -17.53 10.34
C SER A 170 6.15 -16.41 9.49
N TRP A 171 6.36 -15.14 9.84
CA TRP A 171 5.66 -14.00 9.23
C TRP A 171 5.83 -13.88 7.70
N THR A 172 6.97 -14.27 7.16
CA THR A 172 7.18 -14.31 5.71
C THR A 172 6.28 -15.34 5.01
N LYS A 173 6.04 -16.50 5.63
CA LYS A 173 5.10 -17.51 5.12
C LYS A 173 3.64 -17.09 5.31
N VAL A 174 3.35 -16.37 6.39
CA VAL A 174 2.02 -15.78 6.60
C VAL A 174 1.73 -14.74 5.51
N ALA A 175 2.66 -13.82 5.26
CA ALA A 175 2.51 -12.80 4.22
C ALA A 175 2.43 -13.38 2.80
N SER A 176 3.06 -14.54 2.52
CA SER A 176 2.92 -15.17 1.20
C SER A 176 1.49 -15.63 0.87
N ASP A 177 0.66 -15.86 1.89
CA ASP A 177 -0.76 -16.17 1.70
C ASP A 177 -1.64 -14.90 1.57
N ILE A 178 -1.06 -13.71 1.85
CA ILE A 178 -1.75 -12.40 1.81
C ILE A 178 -0.93 -11.45 0.94
N PRO A 179 -0.95 -11.60 -0.40
CA PRO A 179 0.01 -10.96 -1.30
C PRO A 179 -0.01 -9.42 -1.29
N SER A 180 -1.09 -8.80 -0.79
CA SER A 180 -1.20 -7.34 -0.63
C SER A 180 -0.51 -6.80 0.62
N ARG A 181 -0.04 -7.66 1.54
CA ARG A 181 0.49 -7.26 2.85
C ARG A 181 1.90 -7.80 3.06
N SER A 182 2.76 -6.98 3.66
CA SER A 182 4.09 -7.41 4.08
C SER A 182 4.06 -8.21 5.38
N ASP A 183 5.13 -8.95 5.62
CA ASP A 183 5.37 -9.69 6.87
C ASP A 183 5.29 -8.80 8.11
N VAL A 184 5.81 -7.57 8.01
CA VAL A 184 5.75 -6.56 9.07
C VAL A 184 4.30 -6.10 9.32
N GLN A 185 3.53 -5.84 8.26
CA GLN A 185 2.12 -5.46 8.40
C GLN A 185 1.30 -6.59 9.04
N CYS A 186 1.52 -7.85 8.63
CA CYS A 186 0.84 -9.01 9.20
C CYS A 186 1.11 -9.15 10.69
N ARG A 187 2.39 -9.08 11.09
CA ARG A 187 2.79 -9.12 12.52
C ARG A 187 2.12 -8.02 13.32
N TYR A 188 2.17 -6.79 12.80
CA TYR A 188 1.58 -5.63 13.48
C TYR A 188 0.07 -5.79 13.66
N ARG A 189 -0.64 -6.20 12.60
CA ARG A 189 -2.08 -6.42 12.66
C ARG A 189 -2.47 -7.51 13.65
N TYR A 190 -1.74 -8.62 13.68
CA TYR A 190 -1.98 -9.68 14.66
C TYR A 190 -1.87 -9.17 16.10
N HIS A 191 -0.85 -8.36 16.40
CA HIS A 191 -0.73 -7.74 17.72
C HIS A 191 -1.92 -6.83 18.06
N GLN A 192 -2.46 -6.08 17.09
CA GLN A 192 -3.66 -5.26 17.31
C GLN A 192 -4.89 -6.12 17.63
N LEU A 193 -5.11 -7.19 16.86
CA LEU A 193 -6.25 -8.11 17.04
C LEU A 193 -6.21 -8.79 18.42
N VAL A 194 -5.01 -9.23 18.85
CA VAL A 194 -4.83 -9.91 20.14
C VAL A 194 -4.90 -8.95 21.33
N SER A 195 -4.47 -7.70 21.17
CA SER A 195 -4.47 -6.71 22.26
C SER A 195 -5.85 -6.11 22.55
N GLY A 196 -6.90 -6.53 21.84
CA GLY A 196 -8.27 -6.09 22.09
C GLY A 196 -8.53 -4.61 21.79
N ASN A 197 -7.68 -3.95 21.02
CA ASN A 197 -7.85 -2.56 20.62
C ASN A 197 -8.13 -2.47 19.11
N PRO A 198 -9.36 -2.78 18.67
CA PRO A 198 -9.76 -2.52 17.30
C PRO A 198 -9.83 -1.00 17.13
N GLN A 199 -8.81 -0.42 16.50
CA GLN A 199 -8.90 0.94 15.99
C GLN A 199 -9.97 0.95 14.89
N ASN A 200 -11.21 1.25 15.26
CA ASN A 200 -12.25 1.70 14.34
C ASN A 200 -11.80 3.08 13.83
N SER A 201 -11.36 3.11 12.57
CA SER A 201 -10.85 4.30 11.90
C SER A 201 -11.98 5.05 11.18
N ASP A 202 -12.70 5.91 11.89
CA ASP A 202 -13.55 6.95 11.28
C ASP A 202 -12.85 8.32 11.42
N SER A 203 -11.85 8.58 10.58
CA SER A 203 -11.52 9.94 10.11
C SER A 203 -10.40 9.91 9.05
N PRO A 204 -10.52 10.72 7.98
CA PRO A 204 -9.48 10.86 6.98
C PRO A 204 -8.47 11.92 7.45
N ASN A 205 -7.26 11.50 7.83
CA ASN A 205 -6.14 12.43 7.70
C ASN A 205 -4.83 11.77 7.29
N ASN A 206 -4.27 12.39 6.26
CA ASN A 206 -3.13 12.02 5.46
C ASN A 206 -1.88 12.51 6.19
N GLN A 207 -1.07 11.59 6.72
CA GLN A 207 0.38 11.73 6.94
C GLN A 207 0.86 10.49 7.70
N SER A 208 1.61 9.62 7.03
CA SER A 208 2.38 8.57 7.71
C SER A 208 3.61 8.23 6.89
N SER A 209 4.71 8.85 7.29
CA SER A 209 6.08 8.40 7.08
C SER A 209 6.20 6.90 7.32
N SER A 210 6.81 6.18 6.37
CA SER A 210 7.01 4.72 6.38
C SER A 210 7.98 4.20 7.46
N ASP A 211 8.39 5.05 8.38
CA ASP A 211 9.44 4.78 9.35
C ASP A 211 8.89 4.92 10.76
N MET A 212 8.15 3.90 11.21
CA MET A 212 8.00 3.66 12.65
C MET A 212 9.02 2.60 13.07
N PRO A 213 10.03 2.95 13.88
CA PRO A 213 10.78 1.94 14.60
C PRO A 213 9.84 1.29 15.61
N ILE A 214 9.62 -0.02 15.50
CA ILE A 214 9.00 -0.79 16.57
C ILE A 214 9.97 -0.73 17.76
N PRO A 215 9.54 -0.35 18.97
CA PRO A 215 10.35 -0.54 20.16
C PRO A 215 10.68 -2.02 20.31
N MET A 216 11.93 -2.39 20.05
CA MET A 216 12.49 -3.62 20.59
C MET A 216 12.59 -3.42 22.10
N SER A 217 11.67 -3.98 22.90
CA SER A 217 11.97 -4.56 24.21
C SER A 217 10.70 -5.00 24.97
N SER A 218 10.83 -6.16 25.63
CA SER A 218 10.17 -6.62 26.86
C SER A 218 8.96 -7.58 26.82
N ASN A 219 8.16 -7.70 25.75
CA ASN A 219 6.93 -8.53 25.81
C ASN A 219 6.90 -9.80 24.94
N GLU A 220 8.04 -10.30 24.45
CA GLU A 220 8.07 -11.61 23.75
C GLU A 220 7.74 -12.79 24.68
N LYS A 221 7.87 -12.65 26.00
CA LYS A 221 7.56 -13.72 26.96
C LYS A 221 6.06 -13.95 27.18
N LYS A 222 5.20 -12.94 26.98
CA LYS A 222 3.74 -13.07 27.21
C LYS A 222 2.96 -13.54 25.97
N LEU A 223 3.62 -13.61 24.81
CA LEU A 223 3.00 -13.97 23.52
C LEU A 223 3.09 -15.48 23.20
N ASN A 224 3.88 -16.25 23.96
CA ASN A 224 4.09 -17.68 23.75
C ASN A 224 2.97 -18.57 24.37
N GLU A 225 1.96 -17.98 25.01
CA GLU A 225 0.85 -18.69 25.68
C GLU A 225 -0.52 -18.24 25.15
N ILE A 226 -0.74 -18.32 23.84
CA ILE A 226 -2.08 -18.20 23.27
C ILE A 226 -2.40 -19.56 22.64
N THR A 227 -3.30 -20.31 23.29
CA THR A 227 -3.70 -21.63 22.82
C THR A 227 -4.43 -21.52 21.48
N PRO A 228 -4.35 -22.55 20.62
CA PRO A 228 -5.13 -22.63 19.37
C PRO A 228 -6.63 -22.35 19.55
N GLU A 229 -7.17 -22.58 20.75
CA GLU A 229 -8.57 -22.31 21.12
C GLU A 229 -8.89 -20.81 21.12
N LYS A 230 -7.96 -19.96 21.59
CA LYS A 230 -8.17 -18.51 21.63
C LYS A 230 -8.06 -17.88 20.24
N ILE A 231 -7.22 -18.45 19.38
CA ILE A 231 -7.18 -18.13 17.94
C ILE A 231 -8.51 -18.53 17.29
N SER A 232 -9.03 -19.72 17.61
CA SER A 232 -10.32 -20.21 17.11
C SER A 232 -11.50 -19.33 17.55
N GLN A 233 -11.48 -18.81 18.79
CA GLN A 233 -12.48 -17.85 19.28
C GLN A 233 -12.46 -16.52 18.51
N ILE A 234 -11.27 -15.95 18.26
CA ILE A 234 -11.13 -14.70 17.48
C ILE A 234 -11.57 -14.91 16.02
N ILE A 235 -11.27 -16.07 15.44
CA ILE A 235 -11.74 -16.45 14.09
C ILE A 235 -13.28 -16.49 14.07
N ASN A 236 -13.92 -17.14 15.04
CA ASN A 236 -15.38 -17.25 15.11
C ASN A 236 -16.06 -15.87 15.29
N GLU A 237 -15.51 -14.98 16.11
CA GLU A 237 -16.02 -13.61 16.28
C GLU A 237 -15.89 -12.76 15.00
N SER A 238 -14.80 -12.95 14.24
CA SER A 238 -14.55 -12.23 12.98
C SER A 238 -15.45 -12.74 11.84
N VAL A 239 -15.71 -14.05 11.79
CA VAL A 239 -16.63 -14.67 10.82
C VAL A 239 -18.09 -14.29 11.10
N ASN A 240 -18.50 -14.22 12.38
CA ASN A 240 -19.87 -13.83 12.75
C ASN A 240 -20.20 -12.36 12.44
N LYS A 241 -19.21 -11.45 12.43
CA LYS A 241 -19.41 -10.06 11.93
C LYS A 241 -19.58 -9.96 10.41
N SER A 242 -19.34 -11.05 9.68
CA SER A 242 -19.35 -11.09 8.21
C SER A 242 -20.64 -11.71 7.62
N GLN A 243 -21.54 -12.24 8.45
CA GLN A 243 -22.86 -12.71 7.99
C GLN A 243 -23.90 -11.58 8.07
N PRO A 244 -24.74 -11.36 7.03
CA PRO A 244 -25.85 -10.45 7.16
C PRO A 244 -26.87 -11.04 8.14
N GLU A 245 -27.16 -10.32 9.21
CA GLU A 245 -28.30 -10.64 10.08
C GLU A 245 -29.58 -10.63 9.23
N THR A 246 -30.13 -11.80 8.91
CA THR A 246 -31.53 -11.91 8.52
C THR A 246 -32.37 -11.63 9.76
N HIS A 247 -32.54 -10.35 10.11
CA HIS A 247 -33.49 -9.99 11.15
C HIS A 247 -34.89 -10.09 10.57
N ASN A 248 -35.53 -11.19 10.94
CA ASN A 248 -36.96 -11.42 10.84
C ASN A 248 -37.65 -10.35 11.73
N GLN A 249 -37.97 -9.19 11.16
CA GLN A 249 -38.84 -8.19 11.78
C GLN A 249 -40.16 -8.20 11.02
N LYS A 250 -41.22 -8.65 11.71
CA LYS A 250 -42.62 -8.46 11.31
C LYS A 250 -42.87 -6.96 11.14
N PHE A 251 -42.73 -6.45 9.91
CA PHE A 251 -43.37 -5.19 9.54
C PHE A 251 -44.85 -5.49 9.30
N LYS A 252 -45.70 -5.01 10.20
CA LYS A 252 -47.13 -4.82 9.89
C LYS A 252 -47.18 -3.89 8.68
N ILE A 253 -47.68 -4.39 7.55
CA ILE A 253 -48.01 -3.57 6.38
C ILE A 253 -49.29 -2.80 6.72
N PRO A 254 -49.31 -1.45 6.74
CA PRO A 254 -50.56 -0.71 6.67
C PRO A 254 -51.14 -0.87 5.25
N SER A 255 -52.41 -1.26 5.18
CA SER A 255 -53.16 -1.45 3.93
C SER A 255 -53.09 -0.23 3.01
N ILE A 256 -52.96 -0.46 1.70
CA ILE A 256 -52.88 0.52 0.59
C ILE A 256 -54.19 1.34 0.40
N LEU A 257 -55.17 1.21 1.29
CA LEU A 257 -56.47 1.90 1.21
C LEU A 257 -56.58 3.19 2.06
N ALA A 258 -55.48 3.76 2.56
CA ALA A 258 -55.53 4.94 3.44
C ALA A 258 -54.74 6.18 2.98
N LEU A 259 -54.17 6.21 1.77
CA LEU A 259 -53.42 7.38 1.25
C LEU A 259 -53.90 7.86 -0.13
N VAL A 260 -55.21 7.84 -0.37
CA VAL A 260 -55.84 8.59 -1.47
C VAL A 260 -56.91 9.50 -0.88
N SER A 261 -56.51 10.63 -0.29
CA SER A 261 -57.45 11.72 0.03
C SER A 261 -56.82 13.12 0.09
N GLN A 262 -55.56 13.34 -0.28
CA GLN A 262 -55.00 14.70 -0.36
C GLN A 262 -53.95 14.82 -1.45
N ALA A 263 -54.39 14.90 -2.71
CA ALA A 263 -53.63 15.54 -3.79
C ALA A 263 -54.60 15.92 -4.91
N GLY A 264 -55.13 17.14 -4.83
CA GLY A 264 -55.95 17.72 -5.89
C GLY A 264 -55.10 18.11 -7.09
N MET A 265 -54.94 17.19 -8.04
CA MET A 265 -54.43 17.53 -9.39
C MET A 265 -55.36 16.92 -10.44
N LYS A 266 -55.95 17.80 -11.26
CA LYS A 266 -56.84 17.45 -12.37
C LYS A 266 -56.04 16.75 -13.49
N PRO A 267 -56.59 15.72 -14.15
CA PRO A 267 -55.96 15.10 -15.29
C PRO A 267 -56.10 15.96 -16.56
N ILE A 268 -55.02 15.96 -17.35
CA ILE A 268 -54.91 16.53 -18.70
C ILE A 268 -55.62 15.55 -19.65
N THR A 269 -56.64 16.03 -20.36
CA THR A 269 -57.26 15.29 -21.48
C THR A 269 -56.37 15.43 -22.71
N ILE A 270 -55.98 14.30 -23.31
CA ILE A 270 -55.43 14.24 -24.67
C ILE A 270 -56.50 13.57 -25.53
N GLU A 271 -57.25 14.39 -26.27
CA GLU A 271 -57.69 14.17 -27.65
C GLU A 271 -57.70 15.54 -28.34
#